data_AF-A0A2V2Z1M4-F1
#
_entry.id   AF-A0A2V2Z1M4-F1
#
_cell.length_a   1.000
_cell.length_b   1.000
_cell.length_c   1.000
_cell.angle_alpha   90.00
_cell.angle_beta   90.00
_cell.angle_gamma   90.00
#
_symmetry.space_group_name_H-M   'P 1'
#
loop_
_entity.id
_entity.type
_entity.pdbx_description
1 polymer ?
#
loop_
_entity_poly.entity_id
_entity_poly.type
_entity_poly.pdbx_seq_one_letter_code
_entity_poly.pdbx_strand_id
1 'polypeptide(L)'
;MPETMFSLKIAWAYFPRIYLSSIKGPQPKIDVEVMRMMFRKSKLAILLTLTIAATSALTGCGTAATSATQSEDTAQSGGSQVTTLAYTEEMDKNEVMTFQISVDQTKWQEMLDNASAEEYISADITINGTTITNVGIRPKGNSSLSSIVRDDTTDRYSFKIKFDEYVDGQTWEGLDTIVLNNNFSDATSMKEYLSYDIMSYIGVDSPLYSYADISVNGETWGFYLAVEDLDDSYMERTHNDEGELYKPESDMGGGGMPDGAKGGQDGTAPDANDSASEEVTSTNSDSNQTESAEKTTEQMPDRQNGGGGMMGGKADNGTSLQYTDDEISSYSAIFDNAETKTDETDQQRLIAALKNLSEGTNLASTVDVEAVLKYFAAHTVVVNLDSYVSNMAHNYYLYENDGQISILPWDYNLAFGGFQSGSASDVVNFPIDTPVSGVSMEDRPLLDKLLENPDYLEQYHEYLQQIVDGYFADGKFEQTVDKLSTMISEYVKNDPSAFYTYDEFEAGVAELKELGALRAESIQGQLDGTIPSTTEGQEADSSALIDASSVDMQALGSQGGGGMGGEGGKGGFPDMGGIDSDIMQQAMQLIQDAGGEITDEIKSKLLELGLTEEQITMFSQMRNGGGQRPDGNATQEKS
;
A
#
# COMPACT_ATOMS: atom_id res chain seq x y z
N MET A 1 -6.76 4.03 74.21
CA MET A 1 -6.90 4.98 73.08
C MET A 1 -6.65 4.16 71.82
N PRO A 2 -7.58 4.13 70.87
CA PRO A 2 -7.56 3.21 69.74
C PRO A 2 -7.02 3.86 68.46
N GLU A 3 -6.58 3.07 67.48
CA GLU A 3 -7.42 2.77 66.30
C GLU A 3 -6.87 1.61 65.45
N THR A 4 -7.80 0.81 64.92
CA THR A 4 -7.58 -0.40 64.12
C THR A 4 -8.75 -0.55 63.15
N MET A 5 -8.48 -1.00 61.91
CA MET A 5 -9.39 -1.55 60.90
C MET A 5 -10.93 -1.43 61.11
N PHE A 6 -11.57 -0.67 60.22
CA PHE A 6 -12.94 -0.90 59.71
C PHE A 6 -12.87 -0.63 58.19
N SER A 7 -13.22 -1.51 57.26
CA SER A 7 -14.46 -2.27 57.07
C SER A 7 -15.69 -1.36 56.92
N LEU A 8 -16.12 -1.13 55.67
CA LEU A 8 -17.44 -0.60 55.38
C LEU A 8 -18.19 -1.56 54.44
N LYS A 9 -19.20 -2.23 55.00
CA LYS A 9 -20.34 -2.79 54.25
C LYS A 9 -21.47 -1.74 54.22
N ILE A 10 -22.46 -1.98 53.37
CA ILE A 10 -23.75 -1.24 53.23
C ILE A 10 -23.53 0.04 52.37
N ALA A 11 -24.32 0.30 51.31
CA ALA A 11 -25.73 -0.01 51.14
C ALA A 11 -26.13 -0.70 49.82
N TRP A 12 -26.99 -1.73 49.97
CA TRP A 12 -28.01 -2.08 48.98
C TRP A 12 -29.27 -1.24 49.27
N ALA A 13 -29.75 -0.46 48.32
CA ALA A 13 -31.13 0.04 48.29
C ALA A 13 -31.50 0.53 46.87
N TYR A 14 -32.80 0.53 46.55
CA TYR A 14 -33.41 1.06 45.31
C TYR A 14 -33.27 0.23 44.01
N PHE A 15 -33.89 -0.96 44.03
CA PHE A 15 -34.70 -1.42 42.88
C PHE A 15 -36.10 -1.80 43.38
N PRO A 16 -37.20 -1.34 42.73
CA PRO A 16 -38.56 -1.65 43.18
C PRO A 16 -38.94 -3.09 42.82
N ARG A 17 -39.39 -3.86 43.82
CA ARG A 17 -40.07 -5.14 43.59
C ARG A 17 -41.46 -4.91 43.00
N ILE A 18 -41.70 -5.42 41.79
CA ILE A 18 -43.05 -5.82 41.35
C ILE A 18 -43.02 -7.31 41.01
N TYR A 19 -44.12 -7.99 41.32
CA TYR A 19 -44.28 -9.44 41.28
C TYR A 19 -44.16 -10.02 39.86
N LEU A 20 -43.45 -11.15 39.74
CA LEU A 20 -44.01 -12.35 39.12
C LEU A 20 -43.38 -13.62 39.70
N SER A 21 -44.18 -14.38 40.42
CA SER A 21 -43.83 -15.68 40.97
C SER A 21 -44.10 -16.80 39.96
N SER A 22 -43.29 -17.86 40.01
CA SER A 22 -43.45 -19.15 39.31
C SER A 22 -42.89 -19.28 37.88
N ILE A 23 -41.60 -19.60 37.78
CA ILE A 23 -41.12 -20.78 37.04
C ILE A 23 -40.08 -21.50 37.91
N LYS A 24 -40.18 -22.84 38.02
CA LYS A 24 -39.06 -23.70 38.45
C LYS A 24 -38.42 -24.28 37.19
N GLY A 25 -37.16 -23.93 36.93
CA GLY A 25 -36.36 -24.46 35.83
C GLY A 25 -34.86 -24.26 36.12
N PRO A 26 -33.96 -25.00 35.44
CA PRO A 26 -32.52 -24.82 35.61
C PRO A 26 -32.10 -23.41 35.17
N GLN A 27 -31.09 -22.85 35.84
CA GLN A 27 -30.49 -21.56 35.45
C GLN A 27 -29.88 -21.68 34.05
N PRO A 28 -30.08 -20.72 33.13
CA PRO A 28 -29.23 -20.63 31.95
C PRO A 28 -27.79 -20.32 32.39
N LYS A 29 -26.81 -20.87 31.67
CA LYS A 29 -25.42 -20.39 31.80
C LYS A 29 -25.40 -18.93 31.38
N ILE A 30 -24.76 -18.07 32.18
CA ILE A 30 -24.40 -16.74 31.72
C ILE A 30 -23.34 -16.94 30.64
N ASP A 31 -23.61 -16.44 29.44
CA ASP A 31 -22.67 -16.57 28.34
C ASP A 31 -21.48 -15.63 28.52
N VAL A 32 -20.28 -16.14 28.27
CA VAL A 32 -19.03 -15.38 28.46
C VAL A 32 -18.87 -14.37 27.32
N GLU A 33 -19.41 -14.66 26.13
CA GLU A 33 -19.55 -13.72 25.01
C GLU A 33 -20.26 -12.42 25.44
N VAL A 34 -21.40 -12.54 26.15
CA VAL A 34 -22.22 -11.38 26.56
C VAL A 34 -21.50 -10.55 27.63
N MET A 35 -20.67 -11.15 28.48
CA MET A 35 -19.80 -10.39 29.38
C MET A 35 -18.66 -9.67 28.66
N ARG A 36 -18.01 -10.32 27.67
CA ARG A 36 -16.98 -9.65 26.84
C ARG A 36 -17.55 -8.42 26.13
N MET A 37 -18.75 -8.55 25.56
CA MET A 37 -19.50 -7.47 24.92
C MET A 37 -19.78 -6.28 25.87
N MET A 38 -20.08 -6.55 27.15
CA MET A 38 -20.34 -5.49 28.13
C MET A 38 -19.09 -4.82 28.70
N PHE A 39 -17.93 -5.48 28.71
CA PHE A 39 -16.68 -4.86 29.21
C PHE A 39 -15.99 -3.94 28.20
N ARG A 40 -16.27 -4.06 26.88
CA ARG A 40 -15.78 -3.13 25.85
C ARG A 40 -16.44 -1.73 25.93
N LYS A 41 -17.66 -1.58 26.48
CA LYS A 41 -18.39 -0.29 26.55
C LYS A 41 -18.52 0.24 27.98
N SER A 42 -17.50 0.95 28.49
CA SER A 42 -17.55 1.59 29.83
C SER A 42 -16.65 2.83 30.02
N LYS A 43 -16.75 3.83 29.12
CA LYS A 43 -16.53 5.23 29.49
C LYS A 43 -17.61 6.14 28.91
N LEU A 44 -18.25 6.89 29.81
CA LEU A 44 -19.14 8.04 29.60
C LEU A 44 -20.34 7.92 28.63
N ALA A 45 -21.53 7.81 29.22
CA ALA A 45 -22.75 8.35 28.66
C ALA A 45 -23.56 9.10 29.75
N ILE A 46 -24.40 10.04 29.28
CA ILE A 46 -25.53 10.74 29.93
C ILE A 46 -25.30 12.22 30.30
N LEU A 47 -25.92 13.11 29.50
CA LEU A 47 -26.90 14.07 30.03
C LEU A 47 -27.98 14.46 29.01
N LEU A 48 -29.14 14.92 29.49
CA LEU A 48 -30.41 15.14 28.77
C LEU A 48 -31.09 16.42 29.33
N THR A 49 -32.03 17.14 28.70
CA THR A 49 -33.04 16.81 27.66
C THR A 49 -33.50 18.07 26.89
N LEU A 50 -34.16 17.88 25.73
CA LEU A 50 -35.08 18.78 24.97
C LEU A 50 -35.54 20.14 25.59
N THR A 51 -35.82 21.14 24.72
CA THR A 51 -37.22 21.60 24.45
C THR A 51 -37.43 22.63 23.30
N ILE A 52 -38.37 22.30 22.40
CA ILE A 52 -39.42 23.14 21.75
C ILE A 52 -39.06 24.18 20.67
N ALA A 53 -39.81 24.13 19.56
CA ALA A 53 -39.80 25.05 18.44
C ALA A 53 -40.86 26.18 18.53
N ALA A 54 -40.63 27.29 17.82
CA ALA A 54 -41.65 28.25 17.44
C ALA A 54 -41.29 28.98 16.12
N THR A 55 -42.25 29.14 15.22
CA THR A 55 -42.10 29.75 13.90
C THR A 55 -42.32 31.26 13.89
N SER A 56 -41.69 31.97 12.95
CA SER A 56 -42.32 33.12 12.30
C SER A 56 -41.75 33.38 10.91
N ALA A 57 -42.62 33.48 9.92
CA ALA A 57 -42.28 33.88 8.55
C ALA A 57 -42.40 35.40 8.41
N LEU A 58 -41.55 36.02 7.59
CA LEU A 58 -41.75 37.38 7.10
C LEU A 58 -41.39 37.48 5.61
N THR A 59 -42.40 37.82 4.81
CA THR A 59 -42.34 37.94 3.36
C THR A 59 -41.61 39.22 2.92
N GLY A 60 -40.60 39.11 2.06
CA GLY A 60 -39.97 40.23 1.36
C GLY A 60 -40.19 40.15 -0.15
N CYS A 61 -41.06 41.00 -0.70
CA CYS A 61 -41.38 41.05 -2.13
C CYS A 61 -40.53 42.13 -2.85
N GLY A 62 -39.99 41.86 -4.05
CA GLY A 62 -38.96 42.73 -4.64
C GLY A 62 -38.69 42.60 -6.15
N THR A 63 -39.73 42.48 -6.99
CA THR A 63 -39.76 42.85 -8.43
C THR A 63 -38.63 42.41 -9.38
N ALA A 64 -38.98 41.57 -10.36
CA ALA A 64 -38.20 41.37 -11.58
C ALA A 64 -38.18 42.63 -12.48
N ALA A 65 -37.10 42.80 -13.25
CA ALA A 65 -37.01 43.75 -14.36
C ALA A 65 -36.62 43.01 -15.65
N THR A 66 -37.56 42.92 -16.58
CA THR A 66 -37.35 42.31 -17.91
C THR A 66 -36.75 43.33 -18.87
N SER A 67 -35.66 42.98 -19.54
CA SER A 67 -35.08 43.72 -20.66
C SER A 67 -35.02 42.81 -21.89
N ALA A 68 -35.62 43.24 -23.00
CA ALA A 68 -35.73 42.43 -24.20
C ALA A 68 -34.55 42.66 -25.16
N THR A 69 -33.98 41.53 -25.61
CA THR A 69 -33.46 41.25 -26.96
C THR A 69 -32.82 42.38 -27.78
N GLN A 70 -31.54 42.23 -28.08
CA GLN A 70 -31.05 42.37 -29.46
C GLN A 70 -30.27 41.11 -29.85
N SER A 71 -30.47 40.70 -31.10
CA SER A 71 -29.93 39.48 -31.70
C SER A 71 -28.70 39.80 -32.54
N GLU A 72 -27.60 39.11 -32.30
CA GLU A 72 -26.54 38.93 -33.30
C GLU A 72 -26.38 37.43 -33.61
N ASP A 73 -26.23 37.16 -34.90
CA ASP A 73 -26.21 35.85 -35.52
C ASP A 73 -24.75 35.36 -35.59
N THR A 74 -24.44 34.25 -34.94
CA THR A 74 -23.13 33.58 -35.12
C THR A 74 -23.23 32.07 -34.95
N ALA A 75 -22.85 31.39 -36.03
CA ALA A 75 -22.55 29.97 -36.19
C ALA A 75 -22.59 29.08 -34.92
N GLN A 76 -23.54 28.14 -34.94
CA GLN A 76 -23.60 27.01 -34.02
C GLN A 76 -22.43 26.05 -34.30
N SER A 77 -21.31 26.24 -33.59
CA SER A 77 -20.30 25.20 -33.41
C SER A 77 -20.84 24.16 -32.42
N GLY A 78 -20.81 22.88 -32.78
CA GLY A 78 -21.09 21.79 -31.85
C GLY A 78 -19.90 21.61 -30.93
N GLY A 79 -19.87 22.31 -29.80
CA GLY A 79 -19.04 21.92 -28.68
C GLY A 79 -19.69 20.73 -27.98
N SER A 80 -18.96 19.62 -27.84
CA SER A 80 -19.30 18.62 -26.82
C SER A 80 -19.38 19.34 -25.48
N GLN A 81 -20.49 19.17 -24.75
CA GLN A 81 -20.45 19.49 -23.33
C GLN A 81 -19.56 18.42 -22.69
N VAL A 82 -18.41 18.84 -22.15
CA VAL A 82 -17.67 18.03 -21.19
C VAL A 82 -18.63 17.79 -20.02
N THR A 83 -18.92 16.53 -19.72
CA THR A 83 -19.63 16.16 -18.50
C THR A 83 -18.64 16.35 -17.36
N THR A 84 -18.70 17.49 -16.66
CA THR A 84 -17.91 17.65 -15.44
C THR A 84 -18.49 16.76 -14.37
N LEU A 85 -17.76 15.70 -14.03
CA LEU A 85 -18.11 14.79 -12.93
C LEU A 85 -18.03 15.56 -11.61
N ALA A 86 -19.12 15.61 -10.86
CA ALA A 86 -19.28 16.53 -9.74
C ALA A 86 -18.39 16.19 -8.54
N TYR A 87 -18.00 14.91 -8.36
CA TYR A 87 -17.04 14.50 -7.32
C TYR A 87 -15.69 15.22 -7.44
N THR A 88 -15.32 15.69 -8.63
CA THR A 88 -14.05 16.41 -8.86
C THR A 88 -13.99 17.77 -8.16
N GLU A 89 -15.15 18.38 -7.87
CA GLU A 89 -15.25 19.60 -7.04
C GLU A 89 -15.37 19.27 -5.54
N GLU A 90 -15.91 18.10 -5.19
CA GLU A 90 -16.11 17.65 -3.80
C GLU A 90 -14.87 17.03 -3.15
N MET A 91 -13.96 16.45 -3.94
CA MET A 91 -12.67 15.91 -3.48
C MET A 91 -11.59 17.01 -3.43
N ASP A 92 -11.84 18.11 -2.71
CA ASP A 92 -10.83 19.14 -2.49
C ASP A 92 -9.76 18.64 -1.49
N LYS A 93 -8.54 18.41 -1.99
CA LYS A 93 -7.36 18.06 -1.18
C LYS A 93 -6.99 19.09 -0.10
N ASN A 94 -7.54 20.30 -0.17
CA ASN A 94 -7.30 21.39 0.76
C ASN A 94 -8.29 21.44 1.94
N GLU A 95 -9.27 20.53 1.98
CA GLU A 95 -10.23 20.37 3.07
C GLU A 95 -10.16 18.94 3.66
N VAL A 96 -10.99 18.66 4.67
CA VAL A 96 -11.18 17.31 5.24
C VAL A 96 -12.63 16.91 5.02
N MET A 97 -12.84 15.92 4.17
CA MET A 97 -14.14 15.33 3.86
C MET A 97 -14.74 14.67 5.10
N THR A 98 -16.08 14.66 5.20
CA THR A 98 -16.78 13.96 6.30
C THR A 98 -17.48 12.72 5.79
N PHE A 99 -17.17 11.56 6.39
CA PHE A 99 -17.79 10.27 6.08
C PHE A 99 -18.61 9.79 7.29
N GLN A 100 -19.92 9.69 7.11
CA GLN A 100 -20.85 9.21 8.14
C GLN A 100 -21.50 7.91 7.67
N ILE A 101 -21.02 6.79 8.21
CA ILE A 101 -21.43 5.43 7.85
C ILE A 101 -22.54 4.98 8.81
N SER A 102 -23.70 4.63 8.27
CA SER A 102 -24.85 4.07 8.98
C SER A 102 -25.05 2.62 8.53
N VAL A 103 -24.81 1.67 9.45
CA VAL A 103 -24.66 0.25 9.12
C VAL A 103 -25.21 -0.64 10.24
N ASP A 104 -25.69 -1.85 9.91
CA ASP A 104 -26.04 -2.81 10.95
C ASP A 104 -24.79 -3.16 11.77
N GLN A 105 -24.83 -2.90 13.08
CA GLN A 105 -23.68 -3.07 13.98
C GLN A 105 -23.18 -4.52 14.05
N THR A 106 -24.06 -5.50 13.81
CA THR A 106 -23.69 -6.92 13.76
C THR A 106 -22.90 -7.19 12.50
N LYS A 107 -23.40 -6.76 11.33
CA LYS A 107 -22.70 -6.90 10.05
C LYS A 107 -21.35 -6.19 10.04
N TRP A 108 -21.28 -4.99 10.62
CA TRP A 108 -20.02 -4.25 10.76
C TRP A 108 -18.99 -5.07 11.55
N GLN A 109 -19.38 -5.63 12.70
CA GLN A 109 -18.46 -6.46 13.48
C GLN A 109 -18.12 -7.78 12.78
N GLU A 110 -19.09 -8.45 12.14
CA GLU A 110 -18.86 -9.69 11.38
C GLU A 110 -17.88 -9.46 10.21
N MET A 111 -17.96 -8.31 9.53
CA MET A 111 -17.04 -7.88 8.48
C MET A 111 -15.63 -7.62 9.02
N LEU A 112 -15.48 -6.98 10.19
CA LEU A 112 -14.18 -6.77 10.84
C LEU A 112 -13.56 -8.08 11.35
N ASP A 113 -14.37 -8.93 12.00
CA ASP A 113 -13.97 -10.25 12.51
C ASP A 113 -13.56 -11.21 11.38
N ASN A 114 -14.01 -10.95 10.14
CA ASN A 114 -13.71 -11.72 8.93
C ASN A 114 -12.97 -10.88 7.86
N ALA A 115 -12.23 -9.82 8.26
CA ALA A 115 -11.73 -8.81 7.32
C ALA A 115 -10.86 -9.36 6.18
N SER A 116 -10.12 -10.45 6.40
CA SER A 116 -9.32 -11.13 5.37
C SER A 116 -10.12 -11.79 4.24
N ALA A 117 -11.44 -11.88 4.35
CA ALA A 117 -12.30 -12.40 3.29
C ALA A 117 -12.70 -11.31 2.27
N GLU A 118 -12.47 -10.03 2.60
CA GLU A 118 -12.81 -8.87 1.75
C GLU A 118 -14.27 -8.88 1.23
N GLU A 119 -15.21 -9.40 2.03
CA GLU A 119 -16.63 -9.44 1.67
C GLU A 119 -17.31 -8.08 1.89
N TYR A 120 -17.98 -7.55 0.85
CA TYR A 120 -18.80 -6.35 0.97
C TYR A 120 -19.99 -6.55 1.92
N ILE A 121 -20.26 -5.53 2.74
CA ILE A 121 -21.54 -5.34 3.42
C ILE A 121 -22.22 -4.06 2.92
N SER A 122 -23.54 -4.03 3.05
CA SER A 122 -24.37 -2.88 2.68
C SER A 122 -24.48 -1.87 3.83
N ALA A 123 -24.20 -0.60 3.54
CA ALA A 123 -24.33 0.54 4.45
C ALA A 123 -24.98 1.75 3.75
N ASP A 124 -25.54 2.67 4.52
CA ASP A 124 -25.87 4.01 4.04
C ASP A 124 -24.71 4.95 4.41
N ILE A 125 -24.13 5.66 3.45
CA ILE A 125 -22.97 6.53 3.68
C ILE A 125 -23.35 7.96 3.32
N THR A 126 -23.04 8.92 4.21
CA THR A 126 -23.17 10.34 3.92
C THR A 126 -21.79 10.97 3.79
N ILE A 127 -21.49 11.48 2.59
CA ILE A 127 -20.22 12.12 2.22
C ILE A 127 -20.49 13.60 1.99
N ASN A 128 -19.81 14.49 2.73
CA ASN A 128 -19.99 15.96 2.69
C ASN A 128 -21.44 16.46 2.89
N GLY A 129 -22.36 15.59 3.35
CA GLY A 129 -23.79 15.86 3.51
C GLY A 129 -24.70 15.23 2.46
N THR A 130 -24.16 14.66 1.39
CA THR A 130 -24.89 13.85 0.40
C THR A 130 -24.97 12.39 0.87
N THR A 131 -26.17 11.89 1.11
CA THR A 131 -26.41 10.49 1.53
C THR A 131 -26.68 9.58 0.34
N ILE A 132 -25.88 8.52 0.24
CA ILE A 132 -26.02 7.42 -0.73
C ILE A 132 -26.44 6.17 0.06
N THR A 133 -27.43 5.42 -0.43
CA THR A 133 -28.07 4.31 0.32
C THR A 133 -27.86 2.96 -0.32
N ASN A 134 -27.57 1.95 0.50
CA ASN A 134 -27.16 0.60 0.10
C ASN A 134 -25.83 0.53 -0.66
N VAL A 135 -24.84 1.31 -0.23
CA VAL A 135 -23.45 1.30 -0.74
C VAL A 135 -22.71 0.05 -0.26
N GLY A 136 -21.80 -0.50 -1.08
CA GLY A 136 -20.87 -1.54 -0.68
C GLY A 136 -19.69 -0.97 0.09
N ILE A 137 -19.39 -1.53 1.27
CA ILE A 137 -18.14 -1.26 2.01
C ILE A 137 -17.48 -2.56 2.45
N ARG A 138 -16.16 -2.66 2.30
CA ARG A 138 -15.32 -3.78 2.76
C ARG A 138 -13.95 -3.32 3.25
N PRO A 139 -13.27 -4.07 4.14
CA PRO A 139 -11.83 -3.94 4.35
C PRO A 139 -11.08 -4.21 3.03
N LYS A 140 -9.91 -3.59 2.88
CA LYS A 140 -8.99 -3.87 1.76
C LYS A 140 -7.52 -3.84 2.18
N GLY A 141 -6.70 -4.51 1.38
CA GLY A 141 -5.24 -4.32 1.33
C GLY A 141 -4.49 -5.63 1.45
N ASN A 142 -3.16 -5.58 1.27
CA ASN A 142 -2.33 -6.79 1.40
C ASN A 142 -1.55 -6.80 2.72
N SER A 143 -0.45 -6.05 2.79
CA SER A 143 0.45 -6.01 3.95
C SER A 143 -0.22 -5.43 5.20
N SER A 144 -0.98 -4.34 5.06
CA SER A 144 -1.73 -3.70 6.16
C SER A 144 -2.86 -4.60 6.68
N LEU A 145 -3.75 -5.08 5.80
CA LEU A 145 -4.84 -5.99 6.15
C LEU A 145 -4.33 -7.25 6.86
N SER A 146 -3.33 -7.93 6.29
CA SER A 146 -2.78 -9.17 6.87
C SER A 146 -1.97 -8.94 8.15
N SER A 147 -1.55 -7.72 8.44
CA SER A 147 -0.96 -7.33 9.73
C SER A 147 -2.04 -7.08 10.78
N ILE A 148 -3.07 -6.28 10.44
CA ILE A 148 -4.16 -5.91 11.35
C ILE A 148 -5.02 -7.12 11.72
N VAL A 149 -5.32 -8.04 10.79
CA VAL A 149 -6.03 -9.31 11.08
C VAL A 149 -5.28 -10.18 12.11
N ARG A 150 -3.98 -9.95 12.32
CA ARG A 150 -3.15 -10.68 13.29
C ARG A 150 -2.94 -9.91 14.61
N ASP A 151 -3.42 -8.68 14.70
CA ASP A 151 -3.29 -7.80 15.87
C ASP A 151 -4.64 -7.68 16.59
N ASP A 152 -4.74 -8.22 17.81
CA ASP A 152 -5.99 -8.18 18.59
C ASP A 152 -6.23 -6.84 19.31
N THR A 153 -5.40 -5.83 19.05
CA THR A 153 -5.46 -4.50 19.67
C THR A 153 -6.08 -3.42 18.77
N THR A 154 -6.23 -3.65 17.46
CA THR A 154 -6.73 -2.66 16.51
C THR A 154 -7.61 -3.26 15.40
N ASP A 155 -8.73 -2.59 15.11
CA ASP A 155 -9.65 -2.91 14.00
C ASP A 155 -9.52 -1.88 12.84
N ARG A 156 -8.42 -1.10 12.80
CA ARG A 156 -8.25 0.06 11.90
C ARG A 156 -7.86 -0.34 10.46
N TYR A 157 -8.70 -1.08 9.77
CA TYR A 157 -8.51 -1.43 8.36
C TYR A 157 -8.63 -0.22 7.43
N SER A 158 -7.97 -0.26 6.27
CA SER A 158 -8.37 0.54 5.11
C SER A 158 -9.67 -0.02 4.53
N PHE A 159 -10.51 0.83 3.92
CA PHE A 159 -11.79 0.42 3.33
C PHE A 159 -11.85 0.70 1.82
N LYS A 160 -12.49 -0.19 1.06
CA LYS A 160 -12.94 0.06 -0.33
C LYS A 160 -14.45 0.28 -0.26
N ILE A 161 -14.92 1.40 -0.79
CA ILE A 161 -16.32 1.78 -0.86
C ILE A 161 -16.71 1.81 -2.33
N LYS A 162 -17.67 0.98 -2.71
CA LYS A 162 -18.16 0.82 -4.08
C LYS A 162 -19.63 1.16 -4.14
N PHE A 163 -20.00 2.19 -4.90
CA PHE A 163 -21.34 2.78 -4.86
C PHE A 163 -22.38 1.92 -5.59
N ASP A 164 -22.01 1.19 -6.65
CA ASP A 164 -22.94 0.38 -7.44
C ASP A 164 -23.09 -1.08 -6.97
N GLU A 165 -22.31 -1.54 -5.98
CA GLU A 165 -22.21 -2.95 -5.53
C GLU A 165 -23.56 -3.64 -5.25
N TYR A 166 -24.56 -2.89 -4.77
CA TYR A 166 -25.92 -3.40 -4.56
C TYR A 166 -27.01 -2.67 -5.38
N VAL A 167 -26.62 -1.68 -6.19
CA VAL A 167 -27.52 -0.83 -6.97
C VAL A 167 -26.83 -0.47 -8.29
N ASP A 168 -27.03 -1.29 -9.33
CA ASP A 168 -26.42 -1.13 -10.66
C ASP A 168 -26.40 0.34 -11.14
N GLY A 169 -25.20 0.90 -11.36
CA GLY A 169 -25.00 2.28 -11.83
C GLY A 169 -25.29 3.38 -10.79
N GLN A 170 -25.27 3.08 -9.50
CA GLN A 170 -25.25 4.09 -8.43
C GLN A 170 -23.83 4.63 -8.26
N THR A 171 -23.67 5.96 -8.32
CA THR A 171 -22.41 6.66 -8.09
C THR A 171 -22.56 7.69 -6.96
N TRP A 172 -21.44 8.16 -6.40
CA TRP A 172 -21.40 9.38 -5.60
C TRP A 172 -20.91 10.54 -6.47
N GLU A 173 -21.83 11.42 -6.90
CA GLU A 173 -21.52 12.61 -7.72
C GLU A 173 -20.72 12.29 -9.01
N GLY A 174 -20.84 11.06 -9.53
CA GLY A 174 -20.11 10.56 -10.70
C GLY A 174 -18.93 9.62 -10.40
N LEU A 175 -18.56 9.41 -9.13
CA LEU A 175 -17.53 8.47 -8.72
C LEU A 175 -18.13 7.08 -8.47
N ASP A 176 -17.52 6.03 -9.03
CA ASP A 176 -17.95 4.63 -8.86
C ASP A 176 -17.37 3.99 -7.59
N THR A 177 -16.10 4.26 -7.31
CA THR A 177 -15.38 3.68 -6.16
C THR A 177 -14.48 4.71 -5.46
N ILE A 178 -14.44 4.67 -4.13
CA ILE A 178 -13.47 5.42 -3.31
C ILE A 178 -12.78 4.52 -2.28
N VAL A 179 -11.48 4.73 -2.11
CA VAL A 179 -10.62 4.04 -1.14
C VAL A 179 -10.37 4.95 0.06
N LEU A 180 -10.51 4.43 1.27
CA LEU A 180 -10.14 5.10 2.52
C LEU A 180 -8.91 4.41 3.10
N ASN A 181 -7.73 4.99 2.89
CA ASN A 181 -6.43 4.51 3.37
C ASN A 181 -6.19 4.89 4.84
N ASN A 182 -5.76 3.92 5.65
CA ASN A 182 -5.63 4.01 7.10
C ASN A 182 -4.27 4.59 7.59
N ASN A 183 -3.37 4.94 6.68
CA ASN A 183 -2.01 5.45 6.93
C ASN A 183 -1.11 4.53 7.78
N PHE A 184 -1.29 3.21 7.69
CA PHE A 184 -0.60 2.19 8.53
C PHE A 184 0.92 2.39 8.65
N SER A 185 1.62 2.61 7.54
CA SER A 185 3.09 2.71 7.49
C SER A 185 3.63 4.16 7.55
N ASP A 186 2.78 5.15 7.80
CA ASP A 186 3.14 6.57 7.72
C ASP A 186 2.82 7.33 9.02
N ALA A 187 3.88 7.61 9.79
CA ALA A 187 3.78 8.41 11.01
C ALA A 187 3.29 9.85 10.75
N THR A 188 3.51 10.36 9.54
CA THR A 188 3.19 11.73 9.15
C THR A 188 1.77 11.87 8.60
N SER A 189 1.17 10.78 8.12
CA SER A 189 -0.06 10.79 7.31
C SER A 189 0.02 11.66 6.04
N MET A 190 1.20 12.02 5.55
CA MET A 190 1.40 12.94 4.41
C MET A 190 2.13 12.32 3.22
N LYS A 191 2.76 11.14 3.33
CA LYS A 191 3.63 10.58 2.26
C LYS A 191 2.90 10.37 0.94
N GLU A 192 1.72 9.75 0.99
CA GLU A 192 0.90 9.49 -0.19
C GLU A 192 0.35 10.80 -0.77
N TYR A 193 -0.19 11.69 0.09
CA TYR A 193 -0.66 13.03 -0.31
C TYR A 193 0.42 13.83 -1.05
N LEU A 194 1.63 13.92 -0.48
CA LEU A 194 2.73 14.71 -1.04
C LEU A 194 3.26 14.12 -2.35
N SER A 195 3.23 12.78 -2.47
CA SER A 195 3.58 12.10 -3.71
C SER A 195 2.64 12.48 -4.85
N TYR A 196 1.33 12.40 -4.63
CA TYR A 196 0.35 12.85 -5.62
C TYR A 196 0.36 14.37 -5.83
N ASP A 197 0.72 15.21 -4.84
CA ASP A 197 0.85 16.67 -5.02
C ASP A 197 2.06 17.07 -5.89
N ILE A 198 3.18 16.34 -5.77
CA ILE A 198 4.36 16.52 -6.64
C ILE A 198 4.05 16.05 -8.07
N MET A 199 3.36 14.91 -8.23
CA MET A 199 2.89 14.41 -9.53
C MET A 199 1.93 15.38 -10.23
N SER A 200 0.89 15.82 -9.50
CA SER A 200 -0.04 16.86 -9.99
C SER A 200 0.68 18.16 -10.35
N TYR A 201 1.76 18.52 -9.65
CA TYR A 201 2.50 19.76 -9.89
C TYR A 201 3.22 19.78 -11.25
N ILE A 202 3.75 18.65 -11.70
CA ILE A 202 4.41 18.51 -13.01
C ILE A 202 3.46 18.05 -14.13
N GLY A 203 2.19 17.78 -13.80
CA GLY A 203 1.18 17.30 -14.76
C GLY A 203 1.33 15.83 -15.11
N VAL A 204 1.54 14.98 -14.11
CA VAL A 204 1.26 13.52 -14.17
C VAL A 204 -0.20 13.33 -13.80
N ASP A 205 -0.94 12.54 -14.58
CA ASP A 205 -2.28 12.11 -14.22
C ASP A 205 -2.21 11.19 -12.99
N SER A 206 -2.96 11.55 -11.95
CA SER A 206 -3.02 10.84 -10.68
C SER A 206 -4.47 10.69 -10.23
N PRO A 207 -4.77 9.77 -9.30
CA PRO A 207 -6.04 9.82 -8.59
C PRO A 207 -6.21 11.18 -7.88
N LEU A 208 -7.47 11.58 -7.70
CA LEU A 208 -7.88 12.61 -6.77
C LEU A 208 -7.84 12.07 -5.34
N TYR A 209 -7.54 12.94 -4.39
CA TYR A 209 -7.37 12.58 -2.98
C TYR A 209 -7.75 13.75 -2.08
N SER A 210 -8.27 13.43 -0.90
CA SER A 210 -8.51 14.38 0.18
C SER A 210 -8.53 13.63 1.51
N TYR A 211 -8.36 14.30 2.64
CA TYR A 211 -8.43 13.61 3.93
C TYR A 211 -9.89 13.35 4.33
N ALA A 212 -10.11 12.32 5.14
CA ALA A 212 -11.44 11.88 5.57
C ALA A 212 -11.53 11.72 7.08
N ASP A 213 -12.51 12.38 7.70
CA ASP A 213 -12.95 12.12 9.08
C ASP A 213 -14.13 11.13 9.05
N ILE A 214 -13.92 9.93 9.58
CA ILE A 214 -14.89 8.83 9.54
C ILE A 214 -15.63 8.72 10.87
N SER A 215 -16.94 8.57 10.80
CA SER A 215 -17.80 8.12 11.89
C SER A 215 -18.66 6.94 11.48
N VAL A 216 -18.87 5.99 12.40
CA VAL A 216 -19.70 4.79 12.20
C VAL A 216 -20.81 4.79 13.25
N ASN A 217 -22.06 4.73 12.80
CA ASN A 217 -23.27 4.77 13.64
C ASN A 217 -23.32 5.95 14.64
N GLY A 218 -22.66 7.07 14.29
CA GLY A 218 -22.57 8.29 15.12
C GLY A 218 -21.48 8.27 16.20
N GLU A 219 -20.65 7.23 16.27
CA GLU A 219 -19.41 7.18 17.06
C GLU A 219 -18.21 7.49 16.12
N THR A 220 -17.24 8.30 16.55
CA THR A 220 -16.01 8.58 15.77
C THR A 220 -15.23 7.29 15.53
N TRP A 221 -14.77 7.08 14.30
CA TRP A 221 -14.00 5.90 13.91
C TRP A 221 -12.51 6.21 13.77
N GLY A 222 -12.15 7.19 12.93
CA GLY A 222 -10.76 7.61 12.74
C GLY A 222 -10.56 8.53 11.53
N PHE A 223 -9.34 9.04 11.40
CA PHE A 223 -8.87 9.96 10.36
C PHE A 223 -8.07 9.22 9.30
N TYR A 224 -8.43 9.38 8.03
CA TYR A 224 -7.97 8.58 6.89
C TYR A 224 -7.57 9.47 5.70
N LEU A 225 -6.89 8.91 4.70
CA LEU A 225 -6.76 9.53 3.37
C LEU A 225 -7.77 8.89 2.42
N ALA A 226 -8.70 9.67 1.86
CA ALA A 226 -9.57 9.24 0.78
C ALA A 226 -8.88 9.41 -0.57
N VAL A 227 -8.96 8.39 -1.42
CA VAL A 227 -8.32 8.31 -2.74
C VAL A 227 -9.34 7.73 -3.73
N GLU A 228 -9.48 8.37 -4.88
CA GLU A 228 -10.22 7.87 -6.05
C GLU A 228 -9.63 6.53 -6.50
N ASP A 229 -10.45 5.50 -6.74
CA ASP A 229 -9.97 4.25 -7.35
C ASP A 229 -9.79 4.46 -8.85
N LEU A 230 -8.81 3.79 -9.46
CA LEU A 230 -8.54 3.90 -10.89
C LEU A 230 -9.46 2.94 -11.67
N ASP A 231 -10.72 3.35 -11.84
CA ASP A 231 -11.81 2.59 -12.48
C ASP A 231 -12.50 3.35 -13.64
N ASP A 232 -13.67 2.86 -14.10
CA ASP A 232 -14.46 3.47 -15.18
C ASP A 232 -14.68 5.00 -14.93
N SER A 233 -14.88 5.46 -13.69
CA SER A 233 -15.09 6.88 -13.36
C SER A 233 -13.82 7.75 -13.41
N TYR A 234 -12.64 7.16 -13.18
CA TYR A 234 -11.35 7.80 -13.44
C TYR A 234 -11.11 7.93 -14.95
N MET A 235 -11.48 6.89 -15.72
CA MET A 235 -11.33 6.85 -17.18
C MET A 235 -12.23 7.89 -17.87
N GLU A 236 -13.48 8.08 -17.42
CA GLU A 236 -14.35 9.17 -17.92
C GLU A 236 -13.69 10.54 -17.66
N ARG A 237 -13.10 10.73 -16.47
CA ARG A 237 -12.47 11.99 -16.03
C ARG A 237 -11.21 12.37 -16.82
N THR A 238 -10.32 11.41 -17.07
CA THR A 238 -8.96 11.66 -17.59
C THR A 238 -8.83 11.34 -19.08
N HIS A 239 -9.50 10.29 -19.55
CA HIS A 239 -9.29 9.71 -20.87
C HIS A 239 -10.56 9.68 -21.73
N ASN A 240 -11.70 10.18 -21.23
CA ASN A 240 -13.01 10.20 -21.90
C ASN A 240 -13.51 8.79 -22.29
N ASP A 241 -13.27 7.79 -21.43
CA ASP A 241 -13.55 6.37 -21.67
C ASP A 241 -12.78 5.75 -22.86
N GLU A 242 -11.69 6.38 -23.32
CA GLU A 242 -10.82 5.83 -24.37
C GLU A 242 -9.63 5.06 -23.76
N GLY A 243 -9.29 3.92 -24.35
CA GLY A 243 -8.17 3.07 -23.92
C GLY A 243 -8.51 2.04 -22.85
N GLU A 244 -7.52 1.23 -22.51
CA GLU A 244 -7.61 0.11 -21.58
C GLU A 244 -6.70 0.32 -20.38
N LEU A 245 -7.14 -0.17 -19.22
CA LEU A 245 -6.50 0.03 -17.93
C LEU A 245 -6.25 -1.32 -17.24
N TYR A 246 -5.02 -1.52 -16.79
CA TYR A 246 -4.58 -2.74 -16.12
C TYR A 246 -3.88 -2.38 -14.81
N LYS A 247 -3.99 -3.27 -13.82
CA LYS A 247 -3.27 -3.16 -12.54
C LYS A 247 -2.34 -4.38 -12.37
N PRO A 248 -1.13 -4.38 -12.95
CA PRO A 248 -0.25 -5.54 -12.90
C PRO A 248 0.07 -5.98 -11.48
N GLU A 249 -0.33 -7.20 -11.14
CA GLU A 249 -0.20 -7.78 -9.80
C GLU A 249 0.14 -9.27 -9.90
N SER A 250 1.06 -9.73 -9.06
CA SER A 250 1.58 -11.10 -9.14
C SER A 250 0.80 -12.07 -8.27
N ASP A 251 0.67 -13.33 -8.71
CA ASP A 251 0.12 -14.44 -7.91
C ASP A 251 0.86 -14.70 -6.57
N MET A 252 1.97 -14.01 -6.30
CA MET A 252 2.84 -14.20 -5.13
C MET A 252 2.37 -13.40 -3.91
N GLY A 253 1.11 -13.59 -3.51
CA GLY A 253 0.71 -13.41 -2.10
C GLY A 253 -0.12 -12.18 -1.75
N GLY A 254 -0.98 -11.69 -2.64
CA GLY A 254 -2.19 -10.95 -2.28
C GLY A 254 -3.39 -11.91 -2.19
N GLY A 255 -4.14 -11.89 -1.09
CA GLY A 255 -5.32 -12.74 -0.90
C GLY A 255 -6.60 -12.24 -1.60
N GLY A 256 -6.51 -11.19 -2.44
CA GLY A 256 -7.63 -10.65 -3.19
C GLY A 256 -7.95 -11.54 -4.40
N MET A 257 -9.21 -11.91 -4.55
CA MET A 257 -9.69 -12.36 -5.86
C MET A 257 -9.74 -11.15 -6.81
N PRO A 258 -9.54 -11.33 -8.13
CA PRO A 258 -9.81 -10.26 -9.08
C PRO A 258 -11.26 -9.79 -8.96
N ASP A 259 -11.45 -8.47 -8.79
CA ASP A 259 -12.77 -7.84 -8.68
C ASP A 259 -13.54 -8.14 -10.00
N GLY A 260 -14.71 -8.80 -9.92
CA GLY A 260 -15.60 -8.96 -11.08
C GLY A 260 -15.81 -10.37 -11.65
N ALA A 261 -15.41 -11.44 -10.97
CA ALA A 261 -15.78 -12.82 -11.34
C ALA A 261 -17.32 -13.04 -11.28
N LYS A 262 -18.02 -12.71 -12.37
CA LYS A 262 -19.49 -12.74 -12.46
C LYS A 262 -20.05 -14.11 -12.07
N GLY A 263 -20.82 -14.13 -10.99
CA GLY A 263 -21.55 -15.30 -10.49
C GLY A 263 -22.64 -15.77 -11.45
N GLY A 264 -22.25 -16.47 -12.51
CA GLY A 264 -23.13 -17.12 -13.47
C GLY A 264 -23.90 -18.28 -12.84
N GLN A 265 -25.03 -17.99 -12.20
CA GLN A 265 -26.05 -18.99 -11.95
C GLN A 265 -26.64 -19.46 -13.29
N ASP A 266 -26.18 -20.59 -13.80
CA ASP A 266 -27.00 -21.41 -14.69
C ASP A 266 -27.16 -22.82 -14.12
N GLY A 267 -28.30 -23.02 -13.45
CA GLY A 267 -28.58 -24.22 -12.69
C GLY A 267 -29.17 -25.34 -13.54
N THR A 268 -28.32 -26.25 -14.03
CA THR A 268 -28.79 -27.59 -14.46
C THR A 268 -27.86 -28.71 -13.96
N ALA A 269 -28.12 -29.20 -12.75
CA ALA A 269 -27.60 -30.49 -12.31
C ALA A 269 -28.36 -31.64 -12.99
N PRO A 270 -27.68 -32.71 -13.42
CA PRO A 270 -28.24 -34.05 -13.40
C PRO A 270 -27.51 -34.95 -12.39
N ASP A 271 -28.28 -35.85 -11.77
CA ASP A 271 -27.86 -36.74 -10.68
C ASP A 271 -26.61 -37.58 -10.99
N ALA A 272 -25.79 -37.78 -9.95
CA ALA A 272 -24.88 -38.92 -9.90
C ALA A 272 -25.67 -40.21 -9.57
N ASN A 273 -25.52 -41.26 -10.38
CA ASN A 273 -25.63 -42.61 -9.84
C ASN A 273 -24.86 -43.68 -10.64
N ASP A 274 -24.13 -44.49 -9.88
CA ASP A 274 -23.80 -45.91 -10.08
C ASP A 274 -23.49 -46.45 -11.50
N SER A 275 -22.25 -46.89 -11.74
CA SER A 275 -21.90 -48.33 -11.76
C SER A 275 -20.50 -48.61 -12.35
N ALA A 276 -19.98 -49.81 -12.09
CA ALA A 276 -18.58 -50.18 -12.28
C ALA A 276 -18.25 -50.88 -13.61
N SER A 277 -16.94 -51.06 -13.87
CA SER A 277 -16.29 -51.97 -14.87
C SER A 277 -16.53 -51.62 -16.35
N GLU A 278 -15.56 -51.75 -17.27
CA GLU A 278 -14.64 -52.88 -17.49
C GLU A 278 -13.26 -52.47 -18.05
N GLU A 279 -12.26 -53.35 -17.88
CA GLU A 279 -11.07 -53.39 -18.74
C GLU A 279 -11.44 -53.89 -20.15
N VAL A 280 -10.97 -53.24 -21.21
CA VAL A 280 -10.69 -53.94 -22.48
C VAL A 280 -9.36 -53.47 -23.06
N THR A 281 -8.43 -54.42 -23.15
CA THR A 281 -7.14 -54.33 -23.83
C THR A 281 -7.27 -54.25 -25.36
N SER A 282 -6.30 -53.65 -26.07
CA SER A 282 -5.28 -54.38 -26.87
C SER A 282 -4.77 -53.67 -28.14
N THR A 283 -3.43 -53.73 -28.33
CA THR A 283 -2.71 -53.94 -29.62
C THR A 283 -2.76 -52.84 -30.73
N ASN A 284 -1.73 -52.60 -31.56
CA ASN A 284 -0.41 -53.26 -31.67
C ASN A 284 0.70 -52.44 -32.39
N SER A 285 1.95 -52.73 -32.00
CA SER A 285 3.17 -52.95 -32.81
C SER A 285 3.79 -51.92 -33.79
N ASP A 286 5.13 -52.03 -33.83
CA ASP A 286 6.12 -51.67 -34.86
C ASP A 286 6.51 -50.19 -35.05
N SER A 287 7.79 -49.77 -35.21
CA SER A 287 9.16 -50.23 -34.85
C SER A 287 10.13 -49.67 -35.92
N ASN A 288 11.23 -49.02 -35.54
CA ASN A 288 12.58 -49.40 -36.04
C ASN A 288 13.72 -48.72 -35.25
N GLN A 289 14.94 -49.24 -35.39
CA GLN A 289 16.17 -48.84 -34.68
C GLN A 289 17.17 -48.07 -35.57
N THR A 290 18.03 -47.27 -34.94
CA THR A 290 19.53 -47.28 -35.05
C THR A 290 20.12 -46.36 -33.96
N GLU A 291 21.01 -46.83 -33.07
CA GLU A 291 22.50 -46.78 -33.14
C GLU A 291 23.13 -45.37 -33.28
N SER A 292 24.28 -45.02 -32.69
CA SER A 292 25.09 -45.57 -31.58
C SER A 292 26.18 -44.53 -31.22
N ALA A 293 26.67 -44.56 -29.99
CA ALA A 293 27.59 -43.59 -29.37
C ALA A 293 28.91 -43.27 -30.12
N GLU A 294 29.44 -42.06 -29.87
CA GLU A 294 30.90 -41.86 -29.76
C GLU A 294 31.24 -40.87 -28.63
N LYS A 295 32.32 -41.16 -27.89
CA LYS A 295 32.86 -40.35 -26.78
C LYS A 295 34.16 -39.70 -27.22
N THR A 296 34.34 -38.41 -26.93
CA THR A 296 35.66 -37.79 -26.81
C THR A 296 35.78 -37.07 -25.47
N THR A 297 36.78 -37.47 -24.70
CA THR A 297 37.23 -36.78 -23.48
C THR A 297 38.42 -35.89 -23.83
N GLU A 298 38.31 -34.58 -23.59
CA GLU A 298 39.45 -33.69 -23.41
C GLU A 298 39.33 -32.90 -22.09
N GLN A 299 40.44 -32.32 -21.66
CA GLN A 299 40.73 -32.01 -20.26
C GLN A 299 40.25 -30.60 -19.86
N MET A 300 39.70 -30.50 -18.64
CA MET A 300 39.51 -29.21 -17.95
C MET A 300 40.85 -28.63 -17.47
N PRO A 301 41.08 -27.31 -17.62
CA PRO A 301 41.88 -26.54 -16.68
C PRO A 301 41.03 -26.11 -15.47
N ASP A 302 41.70 -25.90 -14.34
CA ASP A 302 41.09 -25.72 -13.01
C ASP A 302 40.72 -24.26 -12.71
N ARG A 303 39.58 -24.06 -12.03
CA ARG A 303 39.17 -22.88 -11.23
C ARG A 303 39.20 -21.45 -11.80
N GLN A 304 38.02 -20.83 -11.82
CA GLN A 304 37.71 -19.80 -10.80
C GLN A 304 36.23 -19.93 -10.38
N ASN A 305 35.95 -19.95 -9.07
CA ASN A 305 34.63 -20.32 -8.51
C ASN A 305 33.90 -19.09 -7.99
N GLY A 306 33.08 -18.46 -8.83
CA GLY A 306 32.07 -17.48 -8.40
C GLY A 306 30.79 -18.22 -8.01
N GLY A 307 30.65 -18.54 -6.71
CA GLY A 307 29.51 -19.28 -6.17
C GLY A 307 28.26 -18.42 -5.99
N GLY A 308 27.78 -17.78 -7.06
CA GLY A 308 26.45 -17.17 -7.07
C GLY A 308 25.40 -18.27 -6.94
N GLY A 309 24.71 -18.29 -5.80
CA GLY A 309 23.62 -19.24 -5.57
C GLY A 309 22.48 -18.98 -6.54
N MET A 310 22.24 -19.93 -7.44
CA MET A 310 21.06 -19.92 -8.31
C MET A 310 19.77 -20.05 -7.47
N MET A 311 19.26 -18.92 -6.97
CA MET A 311 17.81 -18.75 -6.86
C MET A 311 17.26 -18.86 -8.27
N GLY A 312 16.50 -19.92 -8.54
CA GLY A 312 15.86 -20.08 -9.84
C GLY A 312 14.81 -18.99 -10.01
N GLY A 313 15.08 -18.03 -10.90
CA GLY A 313 14.11 -16.99 -11.26
C GLY A 313 12.81 -17.64 -11.68
N LYS A 314 11.75 -17.42 -10.88
CA LYS A 314 10.39 -17.67 -11.33
C LYS A 314 10.14 -16.65 -12.44
N ALA A 315 9.60 -17.08 -13.58
CA ALA A 315 9.31 -16.16 -14.67
C ALA A 315 8.43 -15.02 -14.15
N ASP A 316 8.80 -13.80 -14.51
CA ASP A 316 7.90 -12.68 -14.36
C ASP A 316 6.77 -12.84 -15.39
N ASN A 317 5.53 -12.81 -14.91
CA ASN A 317 4.32 -12.95 -15.73
C ASN A 317 3.82 -11.58 -16.23
N GLY A 318 4.74 -10.64 -16.49
CA GLY A 318 4.50 -9.33 -17.10
C GLY A 318 4.60 -8.11 -16.17
N THR A 319 4.82 -8.26 -14.86
CA THR A 319 4.79 -7.12 -13.92
C THR A 319 5.97 -6.16 -14.08
N SER A 320 7.10 -6.60 -14.66
CA SER A 320 8.22 -5.73 -15.05
C SER A 320 8.04 -5.05 -16.41
N LEU A 321 6.94 -5.33 -17.14
CA LEU A 321 6.68 -4.86 -18.50
C LEU A 321 7.72 -5.34 -19.54
N GLN A 322 8.42 -6.43 -19.26
CA GLN A 322 9.33 -7.08 -20.21
C GLN A 322 8.56 -7.93 -21.22
N TYR A 323 8.89 -7.79 -22.50
CA TYR A 323 8.42 -8.72 -23.54
C TYR A 323 9.14 -10.08 -23.42
N THR A 324 8.36 -11.15 -23.35
CA THR A 324 8.83 -12.54 -23.26
C THR A 324 8.58 -13.28 -24.58
N ASP A 325 7.32 -13.35 -25.00
CA ASP A 325 6.85 -13.89 -26.27
C ASP A 325 5.52 -13.27 -26.71
N ASP A 326 4.93 -13.78 -27.79
CA ASP A 326 3.66 -13.29 -28.35
C ASP A 326 2.41 -13.98 -27.71
N GLU A 327 2.57 -14.79 -26.66
CA GLU A 327 1.50 -15.59 -26.04
C GLU A 327 0.85 -14.84 -24.86
N ILE A 328 -0.48 -14.64 -24.91
CA ILE A 328 -1.26 -13.91 -23.87
C ILE A 328 -1.03 -14.47 -22.46
N SER A 329 -0.94 -15.80 -22.32
CA SER A 329 -0.73 -16.47 -21.04
C SER A 329 0.60 -16.17 -20.36
N SER A 330 1.58 -15.59 -21.08
CA SER A 330 2.86 -15.17 -20.51
C SER A 330 2.75 -13.87 -19.70
N TYR A 331 1.64 -13.14 -19.84
CA TYR A 331 1.38 -11.84 -19.23
C TYR A 331 0.17 -11.88 -18.27
N SER A 332 -0.07 -13.03 -17.63
CA SER A 332 -1.26 -13.25 -16.79
C SER A 332 -1.40 -12.23 -15.66
N ALA A 333 -0.27 -11.75 -15.10
CA ALA A 333 -0.28 -10.75 -14.04
C ALA A 333 -0.84 -9.39 -14.51
N ILE A 334 -0.80 -9.11 -15.82
CA ILE A 334 -1.45 -7.93 -16.43
C ILE A 334 -2.91 -8.26 -16.76
N PHE A 335 -3.15 -9.34 -17.52
CA PHE A 335 -4.45 -9.58 -18.14
C PHE A 335 -5.53 -10.17 -17.22
N ASP A 336 -5.14 -10.91 -16.18
CA ASP A 336 -6.09 -11.35 -15.15
C ASP A 336 -6.48 -10.20 -14.19
N ASN A 337 -5.77 -9.07 -14.26
CA ASN A 337 -5.97 -7.84 -13.49
C ASN A 337 -6.27 -6.62 -14.39
N ALA A 338 -6.99 -6.85 -15.50
CA ALA A 338 -7.57 -5.76 -16.29
C ALA A 338 -8.76 -5.15 -15.54
N GLU A 339 -8.79 -3.82 -15.44
CA GLU A 339 -9.83 -3.05 -14.75
C GLU A 339 -10.92 -2.63 -15.76
N THR A 340 -10.52 -2.32 -17.00
CA THR A 340 -11.42 -2.19 -18.16
C THR A 340 -11.72 -3.54 -18.83
N LYS A 341 -12.67 -3.55 -19.78
CA LYS A 341 -13.19 -4.76 -20.43
C LYS A 341 -12.41 -5.08 -21.71
N THR A 342 -11.29 -5.78 -21.57
CA THR A 342 -10.38 -6.11 -22.67
C THR A 342 -10.75 -7.39 -23.44
N ASP A 343 -10.38 -7.47 -24.73
CA ASP A 343 -10.43 -8.69 -25.54
C ASP A 343 -9.05 -9.11 -26.13
N GLU A 344 -8.97 -10.27 -26.79
CA GLU A 344 -7.72 -10.81 -27.37
C GLU A 344 -6.99 -9.81 -28.30
N THR A 345 -7.72 -8.88 -28.93
CA THR A 345 -7.18 -7.82 -29.80
C THR A 345 -6.42 -6.79 -28.99
N ASP A 346 -6.96 -6.36 -27.86
CA ASP A 346 -6.37 -5.38 -26.95
C ASP A 346 -5.13 -5.98 -26.28
N GLN A 347 -5.25 -7.23 -25.83
CA GLN A 347 -4.15 -7.97 -25.23
C GLN A 347 -2.98 -8.15 -26.21
N GLN A 348 -3.25 -8.50 -27.48
CA GLN A 348 -2.22 -8.59 -28.52
C GLN A 348 -1.65 -7.21 -28.91
N ARG A 349 -2.45 -6.15 -28.86
CA ARG A 349 -1.98 -4.76 -29.07
C ARG A 349 -1.00 -4.34 -27.97
N LEU A 350 -1.30 -4.66 -26.71
CA LEU A 350 -0.39 -4.41 -25.59
C LEU A 350 0.90 -5.24 -25.70
N ILE A 351 0.83 -6.53 -26.02
CA ILE A 351 2.04 -7.36 -26.22
C ILE A 351 2.95 -6.77 -27.31
N ALA A 352 2.37 -6.27 -28.40
CA ALA A 352 3.12 -5.57 -29.44
C ALA A 352 3.76 -4.26 -28.93
N ALA A 353 3.11 -3.53 -28.01
CA ALA A 353 3.71 -2.36 -27.35
C ALA A 353 4.88 -2.75 -26.44
N LEU A 354 4.72 -3.77 -25.59
CA LEU A 354 5.79 -4.30 -24.72
C LEU A 354 7.01 -4.77 -25.54
N LYS A 355 6.77 -5.37 -26.71
CA LYS A 355 7.81 -5.78 -27.67
C LYS A 355 8.58 -4.59 -28.24
N ASN A 356 7.86 -3.61 -28.78
CA ASN A 356 8.47 -2.38 -29.31
C ASN A 356 9.31 -1.67 -28.22
N LEU A 357 8.77 -1.56 -27.00
CA LEU A 357 9.47 -1.02 -25.84
C LEU A 357 10.77 -1.79 -25.54
N SER A 358 10.67 -3.10 -25.33
CA SER A 358 11.82 -3.95 -24.95
C SER A 358 12.92 -3.98 -26.03
N GLU A 359 12.53 -3.92 -27.32
CA GLU A 359 13.46 -3.82 -28.45
C GLU A 359 14.01 -2.39 -28.67
N GLY A 360 13.51 -1.38 -27.95
CA GLY A 360 13.90 0.03 -28.12
C GLY A 360 13.44 0.63 -29.45
N THR A 361 12.40 0.09 -30.07
CA THR A 361 11.90 0.49 -31.39
C THR A 361 10.61 1.28 -31.29
N ASN A 362 10.42 2.26 -32.18
CA ASN A 362 9.20 3.06 -32.30
C ASN A 362 8.72 3.75 -30.99
N LEU A 363 9.61 3.97 -30.02
CA LEU A 363 9.28 4.43 -28.66
C LEU A 363 8.30 5.61 -28.62
N ALA A 364 8.51 6.65 -29.44
CA ALA A 364 7.64 7.83 -29.50
C ALA A 364 6.18 7.58 -29.94
N SER A 365 5.88 6.41 -30.51
CA SER A 365 4.52 5.95 -30.87
C SER A 365 4.04 4.77 -30.03
N THR A 366 4.92 4.19 -29.22
CA THR A 366 4.63 3.04 -28.34
C THR A 366 4.45 3.48 -26.90
N VAL A 367 5.06 4.60 -26.49
CA VAL A 367 5.01 5.13 -25.13
C VAL A 367 4.54 6.58 -25.19
N ASP A 368 3.70 7.02 -24.25
CA ASP A 368 3.57 8.45 -23.95
C ASP A 368 4.82 8.89 -23.18
N VAL A 369 5.84 9.30 -23.95
CA VAL A 369 7.15 9.66 -23.40
C VAL A 369 7.04 10.84 -22.43
N GLU A 370 6.17 11.83 -22.68
CA GLU A 370 6.02 12.97 -21.78
C GLU A 370 5.41 12.55 -20.44
N ALA A 371 4.31 11.78 -20.47
CA ALA A 371 3.66 11.29 -19.25
C ALA A 371 4.59 10.39 -18.42
N VAL A 372 5.29 9.46 -19.08
CA VAL A 372 6.17 8.48 -18.40
C VAL A 372 7.43 9.13 -17.83
N LEU A 373 8.07 10.07 -18.55
CA LEU A 373 9.25 10.78 -18.02
C LEU A 373 8.89 11.67 -16.83
N LYS A 374 7.74 12.36 -16.89
CA LYS A 374 7.21 13.10 -15.74
C LYS A 374 6.93 12.18 -14.55
N TYR A 375 6.23 11.06 -14.77
CA TYR A 375 5.99 10.06 -13.73
C TYR A 375 7.28 9.65 -13.04
N PHE A 376 8.30 9.25 -13.80
CA PHE A 376 9.57 8.82 -13.21
C PHE A 376 10.33 9.96 -12.52
N ALA A 377 10.24 11.20 -12.99
CA ALA A 377 10.85 12.35 -12.30
C ALA A 377 10.25 12.53 -10.90
N ALA A 378 8.91 12.58 -10.79
CA ALA A 378 8.24 12.65 -9.47
C ALA A 378 8.50 11.41 -8.62
N HIS A 379 8.43 10.21 -9.19
CA HIS A 379 8.68 8.94 -8.52
C HIS A 379 10.09 8.86 -7.91
N THR A 380 11.10 9.31 -8.66
CA THR A 380 12.51 9.32 -8.25
C THR A 380 12.78 10.35 -7.15
N VAL A 381 12.06 11.48 -7.17
CA VAL A 381 12.11 12.48 -6.09
C VAL A 381 11.60 11.89 -4.77
N VAL A 382 10.46 11.19 -4.81
CA VAL A 382 9.82 10.65 -3.59
C VAL A 382 10.35 9.28 -3.15
N VAL A 383 11.16 8.59 -3.95
CA VAL A 383 11.80 7.31 -3.57
C VAL A 383 10.78 6.29 -3.03
N ASN A 384 9.74 5.98 -3.81
CA ASN A 384 8.80 4.91 -3.50
C ASN A 384 9.34 3.57 -4.04
N LEU A 385 9.98 2.78 -3.17
CA LEU A 385 10.55 1.49 -3.56
C LEU A 385 9.56 0.31 -3.47
N ASP A 386 8.35 0.50 -2.95
CA ASP A 386 7.30 -0.54 -2.96
C ASP A 386 6.54 -0.49 -4.29
N SER A 387 7.25 -0.61 -5.42
CA SER A 387 6.75 -0.16 -6.72
C SER A 387 7.37 -0.89 -7.92
N TYR A 388 7.09 -0.39 -9.14
CA TYR A 388 7.76 -0.80 -10.39
C TYR A 388 9.29 -0.83 -10.27
N VAL A 389 9.95 0.15 -9.66
CA VAL A 389 11.43 0.31 -9.75
C VAL A 389 12.24 -0.62 -8.84
N SER A 390 11.60 -1.56 -8.14
CA SER A 390 12.26 -2.55 -7.28
C SER A 390 11.86 -3.98 -7.64
N ASN A 391 12.41 -4.96 -6.92
CA ASN A 391 12.03 -6.38 -7.03
C ASN A 391 10.53 -6.69 -6.88
N MET A 392 9.72 -5.74 -6.38
CA MET A 392 8.27 -5.93 -6.21
C MET A 392 7.51 -5.85 -7.54
N ALA A 393 7.88 -4.91 -8.41
CA ALA A 393 7.25 -4.68 -9.72
C ALA A 393 5.73 -4.44 -9.67
N HIS A 394 5.21 -3.81 -8.62
CA HIS A 394 3.75 -3.61 -8.39
C HIS A 394 3.41 -2.14 -8.09
N ASN A 395 2.22 -1.85 -7.55
CA ASN A 395 1.76 -0.51 -7.16
C ASN A 395 1.88 0.55 -8.28
N TYR A 396 1.48 0.15 -9.48
CA TYR A 396 1.22 1.07 -10.59
C TYR A 396 0.03 0.56 -11.40
N TYR A 397 -0.56 1.45 -12.18
CA TYR A 397 -1.49 1.09 -13.23
C TYR A 397 -0.84 1.30 -14.60
N LEU A 398 -1.12 0.41 -15.53
CA LEU A 398 -0.69 0.49 -16.92
C LEU A 398 -1.89 0.94 -17.74
N TYR A 399 -1.77 2.08 -18.42
CA TYR A 399 -2.78 2.56 -19.36
C TYR A 399 -2.28 2.31 -20.79
N GLU A 400 -3.18 1.89 -21.68
CA GLU A 400 -2.90 1.58 -23.08
C GLU A 400 -3.99 2.16 -23.98
N ASN A 401 -3.62 2.93 -25.00
CA ASN A 401 -4.57 3.44 -26.00
C ASN A 401 -3.98 3.38 -27.41
N ASP A 402 -4.67 2.70 -28.33
CA ASP A 402 -4.27 2.49 -29.73
C ASP A 402 -2.82 1.98 -29.95
N GLY A 403 -2.25 1.29 -28.96
CA GLY A 403 -0.89 0.74 -28.94
C GLY A 403 0.17 1.64 -28.27
N GLN A 404 -0.24 2.78 -27.70
CA GLN A 404 0.60 3.65 -26.89
C GLN A 404 0.34 3.40 -25.40
N ILE A 405 1.41 3.12 -24.63
CA ILE A 405 1.33 2.86 -23.19
C ILE A 405 1.83 4.02 -22.33
N SER A 406 1.27 4.15 -21.12
CA SER A 406 1.79 5.01 -20.05
C SER A 406 1.63 4.34 -18.68
N ILE A 407 2.18 4.97 -17.64
CA ILE A 407 2.18 4.46 -16.27
C ILE A 407 1.52 5.48 -15.32
N LEU A 408 0.64 5.00 -14.45
CA LEU A 408 -0.15 5.80 -13.52
C LEU A 408 0.19 5.41 -12.05
N PRO A 409 0.19 6.37 -11.12
CA PRO A 409 0.65 6.16 -9.74
C PRO A 409 -0.44 5.53 -8.85
N TRP A 410 -0.03 4.58 -8.02
CA TRP A 410 -0.88 3.95 -7.00
C TRP A 410 -0.12 3.63 -5.70
N ASP A 411 -0.82 3.68 -4.57
CA ASP A 411 -0.36 3.30 -3.21
C ASP A 411 1.01 3.86 -2.80
N TYR A 412 1.10 5.19 -2.63
CA TYR A 412 2.34 5.88 -2.23
C TYR A 412 2.52 6.03 -0.71
N ASN A 413 1.85 5.18 0.08
CA ASN A 413 1.92 5.20 1.55
C ASN A 413 3.33 4.91 2.12
N LEU A 414 4.19 4.26 1.32
CA LEU A 414 5.55 3.85 1.64
C LEU A 414 6.62 4.66 0.87
N ALA A 415 6.22 5.78 0.26
CA ALA A 415 7.14 6.76 -0.29
C ALA A 415 8.06 7.39 0.78
N PHE A 416 8.96 8.25 0.34
CA PHE A 416 10.03 8.86 1.13
C PHE A 416 10.89 7.81 1.86
N GLY A 417 11.18 6.70 1.18
CA GLY A 417 11.97 5.60 1.74
C GLY A 417 11.25 4.75 2.79
N GLY A 418 9.91 4.78 2.89
CA GLY A 418 9.16 3.97 3.87
C GLY A 418 9.29 2.45 3.68
N PHE A 419 9.66 1.99 2.48
CA PHE A 419 9.86 0.58 2.14
C PHE A 419 11.31 0.29 1.72
N GLN A 420 11.91 -0.74 2.33
CA GLN A 420 13.21 -1.33 1.99
C GLN A 420 14.38 -0.35 1.75
N SER A 421 14.33 0.87 2.29
CA SER A 421 15.50 1.76 2.34
C SER A 421 16.57 1.18 3.27
N GLY A 422 17.83 1.14 2.85
CA GLY A 422 18.94 0.69 3.71
C GLY A 422 19.25 1.69 4.83
N SER A 423 19.29 2.98 4.49
CA SER A 423 19.65 4.09 5.37
C SER A 423 19.06 5.41 4.86
N ALA A 424 19.10 6.46 5.71
CA ALA A 424 18.76 7.83 5.28
C ALA A 424 19.63 8.30 4.09
N SER A 425 20.90 7.87 4.03
CA SER A 425 21.81 8.21 2.93
C SER A 425 21.34 7.63 1.60
N ASP A 426 20.80 6.40 1.60
CA ASP A 426 20.33 5.74 0.38
C ASP A 426 19.06 6.41 -0.18
N VAL A 427 18.23 6.98 0.70
CA VAL A 427 17.03 7.75 0.32
C VAL A 427 17.41 9.14 -0.18
N VAL A 428 18.20 9.89 0.59
CA VAL A 428 18.67 11.23 0.22
C VAL A 428 19.45 11.20 -1.10
N ASN A 429 20.39 10.27 -1.23
CA ASN A 429 21.29 10.20 -2.38
C ASN A 429 20.80 9.30 -3.53
N PHE A 430 19.57 8.76 -3.45
CA PHE A 430 19.02 7.83 -4.45
C PHE A 430 19.31 8.31 -5.90
N PRO A 431 20.04 7.51 -6.72
CA PRO A 431 20.61 7.97 -7.99
C PRO A 431 19.53 8.28 -9.02
N ILE A 432 19.64 9.42 -9.71
CA ILE A 432 18.63 9.86 -10.69
C ILE A 432 18.76 9.19 -12.07
N ASP A 433 19.96 8.77 -12.48
CA ASP A 433 20.19 8.16 -13.80
C ASP A 433 20.09 6.63 -13.78
N THR A 434 20.09 6.02 -12.59
CA THR A 434 19.77 4.61 -12.38
C THR A 434 18.80 4.41 -11.20
N PRO A 435 17.57 4.98 -11.24
CA PRO A 435 16.67 5.05 -10.09
C PRO A 435 15.91 3.72 -9.85
N VAL A 436 16.66 2.65 -9.59
CA VAL A 436 16.17 1.29 -9.29
C VAL A 436 16.76 0.74 -7.99
N SER A 437 16.07 -0.20 -7.35
CA SER A 437 16.56 -0.84 -6.11
C SER A 437 16.45 -2.36 -6.14
N GLY A 438 17.61 -3.02 -5.95
CA GLY A 438 17.73 -4.48 -5.92
C GLY A 438 17.52 -5.18 -7.27
N VAL A 439 17.31 -4.43 -8.35
CA VAL A 439 17.20 -4.88 -9.75
C VAL A 439 18.15 -4.05 -10.63
N SER A 440 18.39 -4.49 -11.86
CA SER A 440 19.12 -3.71 -12.86
C SER A 440 18.19 -2.81 -13.68
N MET A 441 18.75 -1.87 -14.44
CA MET A 441 17.97 -1.06 -15.39
C MET A 441 17.32 -1.94 -16.47
N GLU A 442 18.04 -2.95 -16.99
CA GLU A 442 17.52 -3.90 -18.01
C GLU A 442 16.28 -4.68 -17.53
N ASP A 443 16.11 -4.83 -16.22
CA ASP A 443 14.90 -5.42 -15.62
C ASP A 443 13.67 -4.51 -15.75
N ARG A 444 13.85 -3.20 -16.02
CA ARG A 444 12.82 -2.16 -16.02
C ARG A 444 12.78 -1.41 -17.37
N PRO A 445 12.36 -2.07 -18.46
CA PRO A 445 12.46 -1.55 -19.82
C PRO A 445 11.77 -0.19 -20.04
N LEU A 446 10.69 0.13 -19.32
CA LEU A 446 10.02 1.43 -19.43
C LEU A 446 10.91 2.59 -18.98
N LEU A 447 11.79 2.37 -18.02
CA LEU A 447 12.76 3.33 -17.52
C LEU A 447 14.04 3.29 -18.36
N ASP A 448 14.62 2.10 -18.52
CA ASP A 448 15.89 1.84 -19.21
C ASP A 448 15.88 2.32 -20.67
N LYS A 449 14.89 1.92 -21.46
CA LYS A 449 14.83 2.24 -22.89
C LYS A 449 14.50 3.72 -23.16
N LEU A 450 13.92 4.42 -22.17
CA LEU A 450 13.74 5.86 -22.25
C LEU A 450 15.02 6.61 -21.85
N LEU A 451 15.66 6.26 -20.72
CA LEU A 451 16.87 6.96 -20.25
C LEU A 451 18.14 6.60 -21.07
N GLU A 452 18.14 5.49 -21.82
CA GLU A 452 19.17 5.18 -22.84
C GLU A 452 19.16 6.21 -24.00
N ASN A 453 18.03 6.87 -24.26
CA ASN A 453 17.94 7.92 -25.28
C ASN A 453 18.35 9.29 -24.71
N PRO A 454 19.42 9.93 -25.21
CA PRO A 454 19.92 11.19 -24.66
C PRO A 454 18.91 12.34 -24.73
N ASP A 455 18.07 12.39 -25.77
CA ASP A 455 17.04 13.44 -25.91
C ASP A 455 15.93 13.29 -24.85
N TYR A 456 15.69 12.07 -24.37
CA TYR A 456 14.70 11.76 -23.34
C TYR A 456 15.30 11.89 -21.92
N LEU A 457 16.57 11.52 -21.74
CA LEU A 457 17.31 11.79 -20.51
C LEU A 457 17.41 13.30 -20.22
N GLU A 458 17.66 14.14 -21.25
CA GLU A 458 17.65 15.60 -21.11
C GLU A 458 16.27 16.12 -20.64
N GLN A 459 15.16 15.63 -21.23
CA GLN A 459 13.80 15.99 -20.81
C GLN A 459 13.48 15.51 -19.37
N TYR A 460 13.93 14.31 -18.99
CA TYR A 460 13.81 13.79 -17.63
C TYR A 460 14.53 14.67 -16.61
N HIS A 461 15.76 15.11 -16.93
CA HIS A 461 16.51 16.08 -16.13
C HIS A 461 15.81 17.44 -16.07
N GLU A 462 15.22 17.92 -17.17
CA GLU A 462 14.40 19.15 -17.16
C GLU A 462 13.17 19.03 -16.22
N TYR A 463 12.52 17.86 -16.13
CA TYR A 463 11.42 17.65 -15.19
C TYR A 463 11.91 17.55 -13.72
N LEU A 464 13.03 16.88 -13.46
CA LEU A 464 13.66 16.89 -12.13
C LEU A 464 14.03 18.31 -11.68
N GLN A 465 14.65 19.10 -12.56
CA GLN A 465 15.03 20.49 -12.28
C GLN A 465 13.79 21.35 -12.01
N GLN A 466 12.68 21.16 -12.75
CA GLN A 466 11.41 21.84 -12.47
C GLN A 466 10.84 21.53 -11.06
N ILE A 467 10.96 20.27 -10.61
CA ILE A 467 10.57 19.88 -9.25
C ILE A 467 11.50 20.52 -8.22
N VAL A 468 12.82 20.42 -8.40
CA VAL A 468 13.81 20.98 -7.47
C VAL A 468 13.64 22.49 -7.33
N ASP A 469 13.58 23.24 -8.44
CA ASP A 469 13.42 24.70 -8.42
C ASP A 469 12.06 25.11 -7.83
N GLY A 470 10.97 24.68 -8.47
CA GLY A 470 9.64 25.24 -8.20
C GLY A 470 8.84 24.53 -7.10
N TYR A 471 9.23 23.33 -6.69
CA TYR A 471 8.62 22.63 -5.56
C TYR A 471 9.48 22.70 -4.29
N PHE A 472 10.81 22.57 -4.38
CA PHE A 472 11.68 22.57 -3.20
C PHE A 472 12.36 23.93 -2.94
N ALA A 473 13.07 24.52 -3.90
CA ALA A 473 13.83 25.75 -3.71
C ALA A 473 12.95 27.01 -3.52
N ASP A 474 11.81 27.07 -4.22
CA ASP A 474 10.73 28.05 -3.96
C ASP A 474 9.96 27.78 -2.64
N GLY A 475 10.34 26.73 -1.90
CA GLY A 475 9.83 26.42 -0.56
C GLY A 475 8.41 25.85 -0.52
N LYS A 476 7.87 25.38 -1.66
CA LYS A 476 6.49 24.87 -1.72
C LYS A 476 6.32 23.58 -0.90
N PHE A 477 7.29 22.67 -0.90
CA PHE A 477 7.26 21.45 -0.07
C PHE A 477 7.05 21.75 1.41
N GLU A 478 7.90 22.60 2.01
CA GLU A 478 7.75 23.00 3.42
C GLU A 478 6.42 23.71 3.68
N GLN A 479 5.99 24.61 2.78
CA GLN A 479 4.69 25.29 2.89
C GLN A 479 3.51 24.31 2.83
N THR A 480 3.59 23.27 1.99
CA THR A 480 2.57 22.21 1.92
C THR A 480 2.59 21.39 3.22
N VAL A 481 3.75 20.94 3.70
CA VAL A 481 3.87 20.17 4.96
C VAL A 481 3.34 20.96 6.16
N ASP A 482 3.70 22.24 6.31
CA ASP A 482 3.20 23.10 7.40
C ASP A 482 1.68 23.34 7.30
N LYS A 483 1.16 23.51 6.08
CA LYS A 483 -0.29 23.62 5.83
C LYS A 483 -1.01 22.34 6.22
N LEU A 484 -0.51 21.19 5.79
CA LEU A 484 -1.07 19.88 6.08
C LEU A 484 -1.05 19.60 7.59
N SER A 485 0.09 19.80 8.24
CA SER A 485 0.23 19.65 9.69
C SER A 485 -0.82 20.48 10.45
N THR A 486 -0.99 21.76 10.05
CA THR A 486 -2.02 22.65 10.62
C THR A 486 -3.45 22.14 10.37
N MET A 487 -3.72 21.61 9.17
CA MET A 487 -5.04 21.14 8.75
C MET A 487 -5.46 19.85 9.46
N ILE A 488 -4.54 18.90 9.62
CA ILE A 488 -4.83 17.54 10.10
C ILE A 488 -4.52 17.32 11.58
N SER A 489 -3.75 18.21 12.23
CA SER A 489 -3.29 18.08 13.62
C SER A 489 -4.39 17.68 14.62
N GLU A 490 -5.51 18.41 14.66
CA GLU A 490 -6.60 18.07 15.61
C GLU A 490 -7.36 16.80 15.22
N TYR A 491 -7.33 16.35 13.97
CA TYR A 491 -7.90 15.05 13.59
C TYR A 491 -7.00 13.91 14.07
N VAL A 492 -5.71 13.94 13.73
CA VAL A 492 -4.70 12.95 14.17
C VAL A 492 -4.67 12.83 15.69
N LYS A 493 -4.70 13.95 16.40
CA LYS A 493 -4.67 14.02 17.87
C LYS A 493 -5.90 13.43 18.57
N ASN A 494 -7.06 13.50 17.92
CA ASN A 494 -8.34 13.04 18.49
C ASN A 494 -8.79 11.69 17.89
N ASP A 495 -8.01 11.10 16.97
CA ASP A 495 -8.27 9.79 16.38
C ASP A 495 -8.20 8.69 17.46
N PRO A 496 -9.30 7.97 17.74
CA PRO A 496 -9.33 6.93 18.77
C PRO A 496 -8.64 5.62 18.37
N SER A 497 -8.18 5.51 17.11
CA SER A 497 -7.68 4.30 16.46
C SER A 497 -6.24 4.42 15.95
N ALA A 498 -5.61 5.59 16.06
CA ALA A 498 -4.32 5.90 15.45
C ALA A 498 -3.20 4.90 15.78
N PHE A 499 -2.40 4.55 14.77
CA PHE A 499 -1.23 3.68 14.91
C PHE A 499 -0.02 4.37 15.58
N TYR A 500 0.04 5.70 15.47
CA TYR A 500 1.10 6.56 16.00
C TYR A 500 0.50 7.55 16.99
N THR A 501 1.27 7.91 18.01
CA THR A 501 0.90 9.00 18.93
C THR A 501 1.05 10.36 18.25
N TYR A 502 0.38 11.38 18.79
CA TYR A 502 0.50 12.75 18.31
C TYR A 502 1.94 13.29 18.41
N ASP A 503 2.69 12.89 19.44
CA ASP A 503 4.10 13.28 19.61
C ASP A 503 4.99 12.65 18.53
N GLU A 504 4.72 11.40 18.11
CA GLU A 504 5.40 10.72 16.99
C GLU A 504 5.04 11.36 15.64
N PHE A 505 3.78 11.78 15.45
CA PHE A 505 3.37 12.58 14.29
C PHE A 505 4.10 13.92 14.22
N GLU A 506 4.18 14.68 15.31
CA GLU A 506 4.92 15.97 15.34
C GLU A 506 6.41 15.77 15.04
N ALA A 507 7.02 14.68 15.53
CA ALA A 507 8.40 14.33 15.21
C ALA A 507 8.59 13.95 13.73
N GLY A 508 7.76 13.03 13.21
CA GLY A 508 7.82 12.60 11.81
C GLY A 508 7.59 13.75 10.81
N VAL A 509 6.73 14.72 11.14
CA VAL A 509 6.53 15.92 10.31
C VAL A 509 7.80 16.79 10.26
N ALA A 510 8.58 16.87 11.34
CA ALA A 510 9.86 17.60 11.34
C ALA A 510 10.91 16.87 10.48
N GLU A 511 11.07 15.57 10.69
CA GLU A 511 12.00 14.70 9.94
C GLU A 511 11.69 14.67 8.44
N LEU A 512 10.40 14.68 8.07
CA LEU A 512 9.99 14.68 6.65
C LEU A 512 10.43 15.95 5.92
N LYS A 513 10.44 17.09 6.60
CA LYS A 513 10.97 18.35 6.05
C LYS A 513 12.48 18.30 5.86
N GLU A 514 13.21 17.74 6.82
CA GLU A 514 14.67 17.60 6.73
C GLU A 514 15.07 16.62 5.63
N LEU A 515 14.44 15.44 5.56
CA LEU A 515 14.63 14.46 4.50
C LEU A 515 14.39 15.07 3.11
N GLY A 516 13.27 15.75 2.91
CA GLY A 516 12.94 16.35 1.61
C GLY A 516 13.89 17.49 1.20
N ALA A 517 14.39 18.27 2.17
CA ALA A 517 15.39 19.31 1.90
C ALA A 517 16.73 18.71 1.44
N LEU A 518 17.25 17.70 2.17
CA LEU A 518 18.49 17.01 1.81
C LEU A 518 18.34 16.24 0.49
N ARG A 519 17.17 15.63 0.24
CA ARG A 519 16.88 14.95 -1.04
C ARG A 519 16.94 15.92 -2.22
N ALA A 520 16.34 17.11 -2.09
CA ALA A 520 16.40 18.13 -3.14
C ALA A 520 17.84 18.66 -3.36
N GLU A 521 18.63 18.83 -2.30
CA GLU A 521 20.05 19.20 -2.40
C GLU A 521 20.84 18.12 -3.16
N SER A 522 20.61 16.84 -2.88
CA SER A 522 21.27 15.74 -3.59
C SER A 522 20.88 15.69 -5.07
N ILE A 523 19.59 15.84 -5.40
CA ILE A 523 19.13 15.86 -6.80
C ILE A 523 19.75 17.03 -7.56
N GLN A 524 19.79 18.24 -6.99
CA GLN A 524 20.49 19.36 -7.63
C GLN A 524 21.98 19.06 -7.85
N GLY A 525 22.64 18.48 -6.84
CA GLY A 525 24.04 18.10 -6.94
C GLY A 525 24.32 17.08 -8.04
N GLN A 526 23.38 16.15 -8.28
CA GLN A 526 23.44 15.17 -9.37
C GLN A 526 23.19 15.81 -10.74
N LEU A 527 22.19 16.68 -10.87
CA LEU A 527 21.90 17.45 -12.10
C LEU A 527 23.07 18.37 -12.49
N ASP A 528 23.73 19.00 -11.50
CA ASP A 528 24.92 19.83 -11.70
C ASP A 528 26.19 19.02 -12.04
N GLY A 529 26.14 17.69 -11.94
CA GLY A 529 27.30 16.79 -12.09
C GLY A 529 28.36 16.93 -10.98
N THR A 530 27.96 17.46 -9.82
CA THR A 530 28.82 17.59 -8.63
C THR A 530 28.73 16.37 -7.71
N ILE A 531 27.62 15.64 -7.77
CA ILE A 531 27.38 14.34 -7.14
C ILE A 531 27.18 13.32 -8.27
N PRO A 532 27.68 12.07 -8.17
CA PRO A 532 27.42 11.06 -9.19
C PRO A 532 25.93 10.71 -9.26
N SER A 533 25.37 10.69 -10.48
CA SER A 533 23.95 10.46 -10.75
C SER A 533 23.54 8.98 -10.87
N THR A 534 24.51 8.06 -10.92
CA THR A 534 24.31 6.62 -11.08
C THR A 534 24.80 5.84 -9.85
N THR A 535 24.23 4.66 -9.59
CA THR A 535 24.65 3.76 -8.49
C THR A 535 26.15 3.45 -8.56
N GLU A 536 26.65 2.99 -9.72
CA GLU A 536 28.08 2.70 -9.91
C GLU A 536 28.97 3.94 -9.68
N GLY A 537 28.48 5.13 -10.05
CA GLY A 537 29.18 6.39 -9.85
C GLY A 537 29.30 6.75 -8.37
N GLN A 538 28.23 6.55 -7.59
CA GLN A 538 28.20 6.82 -6.15
C GLN A 538 29.01 5.78 -5.35
N GLU A 539 29.02 4.52 -5.78
CA GLU A 539 29.93 3.49 -5.24
C GLU A 539 31.41 3.83 -5.51
N ALA A 540 31.71 4.42 -6.68
CA ALA A 540 33.07 4.82 -7.06
C ALA A 540 33.55 6.10 -6.37
N ASP A 541 32.67 7.06 -6.10
CA ASP A 541 32.95 8.29 -5.34
C ASP A 541 31.80 8.69 -4.41
N SER A 542 31.78 8.07 -3.23
CA SER A 542 30.84 8.42 -2.16
C SER A 542 31.22 9.69 -1.39
N SER A 543 32.33 10.36 -1.74
CA SER A 543 32.84 11.52 -0.97
C SER A 543 32.10 12.83 -1.27
N ALA A 544 31.30 12.86 -2.35
CA ALA A 544 30.45 13.98 -2.73
C ALA A 544 28.99 13.84 -2.25
N LEU A 545 28.59 12.70 -1.68
CA LEU A 545 27.22 12.46 -1.23
C LEU A 545 26.81 13.40 -0.09
N ILE A 546 25.52 13.73 -0.03
CA ILE A 546 24.94 14.53 1.06
C ILE A 546 24.94 13.71 2.34
N ASP A 547 25.44 14.30 3.43
CA ASP A 547 25.42 13.72 4.77
C ASP A 547 23.99 13.73 5.34
N ALA A 548 23.35 12.57 5.35
CA ALA A 548 22.00 12.36 5.86
C ALA A 548 21.97 11.85 7.32
N SER A 549 23.07 11.94 8.07
CA SER A 549 23.18 11.37 9.43
C SER A 549 22.32 12.07 10.50
N SER A 550 21.67 13.18 10.16
CA SER A 550 20.72 13.87 11.02
C SER A 550 19.28 13.33 10.93
N VAL A 551 18.92 12.65 9.84
CA VAL A 551 17.54 12.18 9.59
C VAL A 551 17.25 10.86 10.29
N ASP A 552 16.18 10.84 11.11
CA ASP A 552 15.65 9.61 11.71
C ASP A 552 14.54 8.99 10.85
N MET A 553 14.92 8.03 10.00
CA MET A 553 13.97 7.26 9.18
C MET A 553 12.91 6.50 10.00
N GLN A 554 13.17 6.18 11.27
CA GLN A 554 12.18 5.47 12.11
C GLN A 554 11.01 6.37 12.50
N ALA A 555 11.27 7.66 12.74
CA ALA A 555 10.26 8.66 13.07
C ALA A 555 9.28 8.94 11.91
N LEU A 556 9.65 8.60 10.67
CA LEU A 556 8.76 8.68 9.51
C LEU A 556 7.76 7.51 9.40
N GLY A 557 7.96 6.45 10.17
CA GLY A 557 7.25 5.18 9.99
C GLY A 557 7.73 4.39 8.77
N SER A 558 7.65 3.06 8.84
CA SER A 558 8.12 2.12 7.82
C SER A 558 7.12 0.99 7.60
N GLN A 559 7.40 0.15 6.60
CA GLN A 559 6.68 -1.10 6.37
C GLN A 559 6.52 -1.91 7.68
N GLY A 560 5.28 -2.23 8.04
CA GLY A 560 4.93 -2.95 9.28
C GLY A 560 4.32 -2.07 10.39
N GLY A 561 4.33 -0.75 10.23
CA GLY A 561 3.75 0.21 11.17
C GLY A 561 4.64 0.49 12.39
N GLY A 562 4.94 1.76 12.65
CA GLY A 562 5.86 2.19 13.73
C GLY A 562 5.29 2.10 15.14
N GLY A 563 4.48 1.08 15.44
CA GLY A 563 3.72 0.93 16.69
C GLY A 563 4.15 -0.25 17.58
N MET A 564 5.15 -1.07 17.20
CA MET A 564 5.62 -2.18 18.06
C MET A 564 6.50 -1.74 19.25
N GLY A 565 6.22 -0.55 19.80
CA GLY A 565 6.78 0.02 21.03
C GLY A 565 6.25 -0.62 22.32
N GLY A 566 6.15 -1.96 22.35
CA GLY A 566 5.71 -2.74 23.51
C GLY A 566 6.59 -3.97 23.73
N GLU A 567 7.03 -4.21 24.97
CA GLU A 567 7.81 -5.38 25.38
C GLU A 567 7.11 -6.71 25.02
N GLY A 568 7.37 -7.22 23.81
CA GLY A 568 6.79 -8.48 23.34
C GLY A 568 6.91 -8.75 21.84
N GLY A 569 6.99 -7.72 20.99
CA GLY A 569 6.93 -7.82 19.53
C GLY A 569 8.20 -8.26 18.78
N LYS A 570 9.13 -9.02 19.39
CA LYS A 570 10.34 -9.49 18.68
C LYS A 570 10.03 -10.69 17.76
N GLY A 571 9.46 -10.38 16.60
CA GLY A 571 9.49 -11.21 15.38
C GLY A 571 10.81 -11.10 14.61
N GLY A 572 11.91 -10.82 15.32
CA GLY A 572 13.24 -10.55 14.76
C GLY A 572 14.32 -10.93 15.77
N PHE A 573 15.56 -11.06 15.28
CA PHE A 573 16.71 -11.57 16.03
C PHE A 573 16.85 -10.88 17.41
N PRO A 574 17.24 -11.61 18.48
CA PRO A 574 17.50 -10.99 19.77
C PRO A 574 18.55 -9.89 19.62
N ASP A 575 18.19 -8.67 20.04
CA ASP A 575 19.12 -7.55 20.20
C ASP A 575 20.47 -8.02 20.77
N MET A 576 21.48 -7.88 19.92
CA MET A 576 22.84 -8.38 20.11
C MET A 576 23.79 -7.30 20.67
N GLY A 577 23.26 -6.15 21.11
CA GLY A 577 24.01 -5.13 21.82
C GLY A 577 24.99 -4.37 20.93
N GLY A 578 24.49 -3.73 19.87
CA GLY A 578 25.27 -2.80 19.05
C GLY A 578 26.38 -3.44 18.22
N ILE A 579 26.16 -4.65 17.69
CA ILE A 579 27.02 -5.20 16.63
C ILE A 579 26.77 -4.40 15.35
N ASP A 580 27.85 -3.90 14.76
CA ASP A 580 27.90 -3.25 13.46
C ASP A 580 27.34 -4.15 12.34
N SER A 581 26.60 -3.58 11.38
CA SER A 581 25.93 -4.33 10.31
C SER A 581 26.88 -5.14 9.44
N ASP A 582 28.07 -4.60 9.14
CA ASP A 582 29.05 -5.25 8.27
C ASP A 582 29.70 -6.41 9.00
N ILE A 583 29.96 -6.24 10.30
CA ILE A 583 30.44 -7.31 11.19
C ILE A 583 29.39 -8.41 11.30
N MET A 584 28.10 -8.07 11.35
CA MET A 584 27.01 -9.05 11.41
C MET A 584 26.86 -9.83 10.10
N GLN A 585 26.95 -9.17 8.93
CA GLN A 585 26.93 -9.85 7.63
C GLN A 585 28.14 -10.79 7.47
N GLN A 586 29.35 -10.32 7.78
CA GLN A 586 30.58 -11.14 7.72
C GLN A 586 30.51 -12.34 8.68
N ALA A 587 29.95 -12.15 9.88
CA ALA A 587 29.71 -13.22 10.84
C ALA A 587 28.71 -14.27 10.31
N MET A 588 27.60 -13.84 9.71
CA MET A 588 26.62 -14.76 9.14
C MET A 588 27.17 -15.52 7.93
N GLN A 589 27.91 -14.87 7.04
CA GLN A 589 28.56 -15.53 5.90
C GLN A 589 29.54 -16.62 6.35
N LEU A 590 30.40 -16.33 7.35
CA LEU A 590 31.32 -17.32 7.91
C LEU A 590 30.61 -18.55 8.52
N ILE A 591 29.44 -18.34 9.14
CA ILE A 591 28.62 -19.41 9.70
C ILE A 591 27.93 -20.20 8.59
N GLN A 592 27.44 -19.53 7.54
CA GLN A 592 26.77 -20.16 6.39
C GLN A 592 27.75 -20.99 5.54
N ASP A 593 28.95 -20.48 5.27
CA ASP A 593 30.04 -21.20 4.59
C ASP A 593 30.47 -22.46 5.36
N ALA A 594 30.31 -22.45 6.69
CA ALA A 594 30.53 -23.59 7.58
C ALA A 594 29.33 -24.55 7.69
N GLY A 595 28.30 -24.40 6.84
CA GLY A 595 27.10 -25.23 6.88
C GLY A 595 26.21 -24.98 8.10
N GLY A 596 26.30 -23.80 8.73
CA GLY A 596 25.56 -23.43 9.93
C GLY A 596 26.14 -23.98 11.23
N GLU A 597 27.37 -24.50 11.24
CA GLU A 597 28.04 -25.05 12.42
C GLU A 597 29.13 -24.10 12.97
N ILE A 598 28.95 -23.59 14.19
CA ILE A 598 29.99 -22.83 14.90
C ILE A 598 30.99 -23.80 15.52
N THR A 599 31.93 -24.27 14.69
CA THR A 599 33.10 -25.04 15.14
C THR A 599 34.11 -24.14 15.86
N ASP A 600 35.09 -24.73 16.56
CA ASP A 600 36.17 -23.97 17.22
C ASP A 600 36.93 -23.05 16.23
N GLU A 601 37.06 -23.45 14.96
CA GLU A 601 37.70 -22.64 13.92
C GLU A 601 36.84 -21.42 13.54
N ILE A 602 35.53 -21.59 13.39
CA ILE A 602 34.60 -20.49 13.11
C ILE A 602 34.48 -19.56 14.31
N LYS A 603 34.40 -20.11 15.53
CA LYS A 603 34.42 -19.31 16.76
C LYS A 603 35.67 -18.42 16.84
N SER A 604 36.84 -18.91 16.45
CA SER A 604 38.07 -18.11 16.41
C SER A 604 37.97 -16.95 15.41
N LYS A 605 37.43 -17.18 14.21
CA LYS A 605 37.25 -16.14 13.19
C LYS A 605 36.22 -15.08 13.61
N LEU A 606 35.14 -15.49 14.28
CA LEU A 606 34.14 -14.56 14.82
C LEU A 606 34.72 -13.68 15.94
N LEU A 607 35.59 -14.22 16.80
CA LEU A 607 36.33 -13.42 17.79
C LEU A 607 37.30 -12.42 17.13
N GLU A 608 37.94 -12.79 16.02
CA GLU A 608 38.82 -11.91 15.24
C GLU A 608 38.05 -10.78 14.51
N LEU A 609 36.78 -11.01 14.13
CA LEU A 609 35.85 -9.97 13.67
C LEU A 609 35.35 -9.03 14.78
N GLY A 610 35.78 -9.23 16.03
CA GLY A 610 35.44 -8.34 17.15
C GLY A 610 34.18 -8.72 17.93
N LEU A 611 33.52 -9.84 17.61
CA LEU A 611 32.41 -10.34 18.42
C LEU A 611 32.90 -10.86 19.77
N THR A 612 32.07 -10.74 20.80
CA THR A 612 32.32 -11.35 22.12
C THR A 612 31.89 -12.82 22.16
N GLU A 613 32.41 -13.59 23.13
CA GLU A 613 31.95 -14.98 23.35
C GLU A 613 30.45 -15.08 23.67
N GLU A 614 29.86 -14.05 24.30
CA GLU A 614 28.42 -14.01 24.61
C GLU A 614 27.60 -13.84 23.32
N GLN A 615 27.99 -12.93 22.43
CA GLN A 615 27.36 -12.76 21.11
C GLN A 615 27.51 -14.02 20.24
N ILE A 616 28.68 -14.65 20.20
CA ILE A 616 28.88 -15.92 19.47
C ILE A 616 28.02 -17.06 20.06
N THR A 617 27.79 -17.05 21.38
CA THR A 617 26.90 -18.01 22.04
C THR A 617 25.43 -17.76 21.65
N MET A 618 25.00 -16.52 21.45
CA MET A 618 23.64 -16.21 20.98
C MET A 618 23.37 -16.75 19.56
N PHE A 619 24.33 -16.67 18.62
CA PHE A 619 24.19 -17.33 17.30
C PHE A 619 23.98 -18.86 17.44
N SER A 620 24.67 -19.49 18.40
CA SER A 620 24.51 -20.92 18.68
C SER A 620 23.13 -21.26 19.28
N GLN A 621 22.53 -20.34 20.02
CA GLN A 621 21.22 -20.53 20.66
C GLN A 621 20.06 -20.39 19.68
N MET A 622 20.12 -19.43 18.75
CA MET A 622 19.08 -19.25 17.72
C MET A 622 18.87 -20.48 16.84
N ARG A 623 19.93 -21.27 16.60
CA ARG A 623 19.87 -22.52 15.82
C ARG A 623 19.10 -23.65 16.53
N ASN A 624 19.08 -23.68 17.86
CA ASN A 624 18.56 -24.83 18.63
C ASN A 624 17.08 -24.72 19.03
N GLY A 625 16.36 -23.73 18.49
CA GLY A 625 14.91 -23.79 18.30
C GLY A 625 14.10 -22.81 19.14
N GLY A 626 12.90 -22.48 18.64
CA GLY A 626 11.85 -21.89 19.46
C GLY A 626 11.37 -22.88 20.53
N GLY A 627 11.20 -22.40 21.76
CA GLY A 627 10.65 -23.21 22.85
C GLY A 627 10.89 -22.60 24.24
N GLN A 628 9.85 -22.69 25.08
CA GLN A 628 9.83 -22.47 26.54
C GLN A 628 10.38 -21.13 27.10
N ARG A 629 9.49 -20.36 27.73
CA ARG A 629 9.85 -19.39 28.78
C ARG A 629 10.42 -20.13 30.02
N PRO A 630 11.29 -19.50 30.83
CA PRO A 630 11.81 -20.12 32.05
C PRO A 630 10.74 -20.14 33.15
N ASP A 631 10.26 -21.32 33.53
CA ASP A 631 9.47 -21.48 34.75
C ASP A 631 10.35 -21.25 35.98
N GLY A 632 10.17 -20.10 36.63
CA GLY A 632 10.82 -19.78 37.88
C GLY A 632 10.33 -20.67 39.02
N ASN A 633 11.05 -21.74 39.33
CA ASN A 633 10.79 -22.55 40.51
C ASN A 633 12.07 -22.82 41.31
N ALA A 634 12.32 -21.96 42.29
CA ALA A 634 13.46 -22.07 43.19
C ALA A 634 13.32 -23.27 44.13
N THR A 635 14.10 -24.33 43.90
CA THR A 635 14.34 -25.39 44.89
C THR A 635 15.55 -25.06 45.74
N GLN A 636 15.31 -24.82 47.03
CA GLN A 636 16.35 -24.61 48.03
C GLN A 636 17.24 -25.85 48.22
N GLU A 637 18.49 -25.56 48.57
CA GLU A 637 19.47 -26.40 49.28
C GLU A 637 19.16 -27.88 49.53
N LYS A 638 20.14 -28.72 49.18
CA LYS A 638 20.78 -29.56 50.19
C LYS A 638 22.23 -29.91 49.85
N SER A 639 23.10 -29.68 50.85
CA SER A 639 24.55 -29.97 50.96
C SER A 639 25.48 -29.31 49.95
#